data_AF-A0A1G4FHZ8-F1
#
_entry.id   AF-A0A1G4FHZ8-F1
#
_cell.length_a   1.000
_cell.length_b   1.000
_cell.length_c   1.000
_cell.angle_alpha   90.00
_cell.angle_beta   90.00
_cell.angle_gamma   90.00
#
_symmetry.space_group_name_H-M   'P 1'
#
loop_
_entity.id
_entity.type
_entity.pdbx_description
1 polymer ?
#
loop_
_entity_poly.entity_id
_entity_poly.type
_entity_poly.pdbx_seq_one_letter_code
_entity_poly.pdbx_strand_id
1 'polypeptide(L)'
;MRIALSAGHNVYNNGIFDCGAIGNGKREADITNETVALLIPILKSQGHTVINVTPYNEKFKCKKDHHILRCKRADEFNADLYLDIHINAGGGSGVECWIYDKASKSYTYAEKICNSISTNIGLKNRGIKVSKDFYTLKLSKCPAMIIEGCFIDNVDDMKKLTPEKYAKSIAKTFEVEKSIAKSSSEYYEKYGLKIIETAPDNVYVAKLPGKTLRQFGIYGINGTWQNNSEAHMPRSIWGLAGNGNKAIGPNSYQNSPKGYKRGTIIYYEDGSIEVKRINNIKEIDKSFKWCIGGGMLIPDYNPTLEKIPDDILRTTSHTGMGYKGDRAYLFVHPKCSMYEFRNCVEKLNLDGAIFLDGGGSTQMNYAGGKGIHSSRKLSHGVFIKDV
;
A
#
# COMPACT_ATOMS: atom_id res chain seq x y z
N MET A 1 0.95 1.45 12.27
CA MET A 1 0.32 1.93 13.52
C MET A 1 0.76 1.06 14.69
N ARG A 2 0.70 1.62 15.90
CA ARG A 2 0.79 0.91 17.18
C ARG A 2 -0.60 0.51 17.64
N ILE A 3 -0.89 -0.79 17.73
CA ILE A 3 -2.21 -1.31 18.11
C ILE A 3 -2.08 -2.05 19.44
N ALA A 4 -2.85 -1.64 20.45
CA ALA A 4 -3.01 -2.38 21.69
C ALA A 4 -4.24 -3.28 21.58
N LEU A 5 -4.11 -4.54 22.00
CA LEU A 5 -5.20 -5.52 22.04
C LEU A 5 -5.39 -6.03 23.46
N SER A 6 -6.63 -6.25 23.87
CA SER A 6 -6.93 -7.10 25.02
C SER A 6 -8.05 -8.09 24.74
N ALA A 7 -7.92 -9.27 25.33
CA ALA A 7 -8.99 -10.23 25.45
C ALA A 7 -9.82 -9.84 26.67
N GLY A 8 -11.11 -9.57 26.52
CA GLY A 8 -12.04 -9.32 27.62
C GLY A 8 -11.90 -10.38 28.72
N HIS A 9 -12.20 -10.01 29.96
CA HIS A 9 -12.17 -10.95 31.10
C HIS A 9 -10.76 -11.52 31.35
N ASN A 10 -10.58 -12.85 31.50
CA ASN A 10 -9.26 -13.49 31.61
C ASN A 10 -8.42 -13.07 32.85
N VAL A 11 -9.08 -12.69 33.94
CA VAL A 11 -8.46 -12.28 35.22
C VAL A 11 -9.16 -12.94 36.40
N TYR A 12 -8.60 -12.83 37.60
CA TYR A 12 -9.30 -13.20 38.84
C TYR A 12 -9.77 -11.94 39.57
N ASN A 13 -11.06 -11.83 39.83
CA ASN A 13 -11.66 -10.77 40.64
C ASN A 13 -12.12 -11.38 41.97
N ASN A 14 -11.57 -10.92 43.09
CA ASN A 14 -11.82 -11.49 44.43
C ASN A 14 -11.66 -13.01 44.50
N GLY A 15 -10.62 -13.53 43.84
CA GLY A 15 -10.30 -14.96 43.80
C GLY A 15 -11.19 -15.78 42.85
N ILE A 16 -12.16 -15.17 42.18
CA ILE A 16 -13.03 -15.82 41.20
C ILE A 16 -12.52 -15.51 39.80
N PHE A 17 -12.32 -16.54 38.97
CA PHE A 17 -11.94 -16.33 37.58
C PHE A 17 -13.09 -15.68 36.82
N ASP A 18 -12.82 -14.50 36.27
CA ASP A 18 -13.73 -13.79 35.38
C ASP A 18 -13.63 -14.46 34.00
N CYS A 19 -14.60 -15.33 33.71
CA CYS A 19 -14.72 -16.00 32.42
C CYS A 19 -15.65 -15.27 31.44
N GLY A 20 -16.19 -14.12 31.85
CA GLY A 20 -17.21 -13.40 31.08
C GLY A 20 -18.52 -14.15 30.98
N ALA A 21 -19.24 -13.90 29.89
CA ALA A 21 -20.49 -14.60 29.62
C ALA A 21 -20.26 -16.09 29.29
N ILE A 22 -21.25 -16.92 29.63
CA ILE A 22 -21.30 -18.36 29.32
C ILE A 22 -22.59 -18.64 28.55
N GLY A 23 -22.47 -19.30 27.41
CA GLY A 23 -23.60 -19.67 26.57
C GLY A 23 -23.20 -20.72 25.55
N ASN A 24 -24.14 -21.57 25.13
CA ASN A 24 -23.90 -22.58 24.10
C ASN A 24 -22.67 -23.48 24.35
N GLY A 25 -22.40 -23.81 25.62
CA GLY A 25 -21.25 -24.62 26.05
C GLY A 25 -19.89 -23.93 25.91
N LYS A 26 -19.84 -22.61 25.71
CA LYS A 26 -18.63 -21.82 25.51
C LYS A 26 -18.52 -20.73 26.58
N ARG A 27 -17.29 -20.31 26.88
CA ARG A 27 -16.98 -19.16 27.75
C ARG A 27 -16.38 -18.05 26.91
N GLU A 28 -16.79 -16.81 27.17
CA GLU A 28 -16.28 -15.63 26.47
C GLU A 28 -14.75 -15.50 26.59
N ALA A 29 -14.19 -15.76 27.77
CA ALA A 29 -12.75 -15.67 28.00
C ALA A 29 -11.93 -16.57 27.07
N ASP A 30 -12.43 -17.78 26.74
CA ASP A 30 -11.74 -18.71 25.84
C ASP A 30 -11.71 -18.17 24.40
N ILE A 31 -12.86 -17.70 23.91
CA ILE A 31 -13.03 -17.16 22.55
C ILE A 31 -12.15 -15.91 22.37
N THR A 32 -12.24 -14.97 23.31
CA THR A 32 -11.50 -13.70 23.24
C THR A 32 -9.99 -13.92 23.33
N ASN A 33 -9.54 -14.84 24.18
CA ASN A 33 -8.13 -15.21 24.27
C ASN A 33 -7.60 -15.79 22.95
N GLU A 34 -8.32 -16.75 22.36
CA GLU A 34 -7.93 -17.36 21.08
C GLU A 34 -7.97 -16.33 19.93
N THR A 35 -8.99 -15.47 19.88
CA THR A 35 -9.07 -14.39 18.88
C THR A 35 -7.88 -13.45 18.97
N VAL A 36 -7.49 -12.99 20.16
CA VAL A 36 -6.34 -12.11 20.33
C VAL A 36 -5.05 -12.81 19.92
N ALA A 37 -4.86 -14.08 20.31
CA ALA A 37 -3.68 -14.86 19.93
C ALA A 37 -3.54 -14.99 18.39
N LEU A 38 -4.65 -15.18 17.67
CA LEU A 38 -4.68 -15.25 16.21
C LEU A 38 -4.52 -13.88 15.54
N LEU A 39 -5.08 -12.82 16.14
CA LEU A 39 -5.08 -11.47 15.56
C LEU A 39 -3.69 -10.83 15.56
N ILE A 40 -2.90 -11.03 16.62
CA ILE A 40 -1.54 -10.45 16.76
C ILE A 40 -0.63 -10.73 15.56
N PRO A 41 -0.40 -12.00 15.15
CA PRO A 41 0.48 -12.29 14.01
C PRO A 41 -0.06 -11.73 12.69
N ILE A 42 -1.38 -11.67 12.50
CA ILE A 42 -1.99 -11.10 11.28
C ILE A 42 -1.73 -9.58 11.21
N LEU A 43 -1.97 -8.85 12.29
CA LEU A 43 -1.69 -7.40 12.29
C LEU A 43 -0.19 -7.10 12.15
N LYS A 44 0.68 -7.94 12.73
CA LYS A 44 2.14 -7.80 12.55
C LYS A 44 2.55 -8.03 11.10
N SER A 45 1.98 -9.02 10.40
CA SER A 45 2.29 -9.28 8.99
C SER A 45 1.79 -8.16 8.05
N GLN A 46 0.76 -7.42 8.47
CA GLN A 46 0.28 -6.21 7.81
C GLN A 46 1.15 -4.95 8.10
N GLY A 47 2.24 -5.09 8.86
CA GLY A 47 3.18 -3.99 9.15
C GLY A 47 2.83 -3.15 10.39
N HIS A 48 1.91 -3.62 11.24
CA HIS A 48 1.60 -2.93 12.50
C HIS A 48 2.51 -3.39 13.65
N THR A 49 2.79 -2.49 14.59
CA THR A 49 3.40 -2.84 15.87
C THR A 49 2.29 -3.16 16.85
N VAL A 50 2.24 -4.39 17.37
CA VAL A 50 1.10 -4.87 18.18
C VAL A 50 1.54 -5.37 19.54
N ILE A 51 0.83 -4.96 20.59
CA ILE A 51 1.00 -5.45 21.97
C ILE A 51 -0.30 -6.07 22.50
N ASN A 52 -0.18 -7.14 23.28
CA ASN A 52 -1.27 -7.68 24.08
C ASN A 52 -1.19 -7.09 25.50
N VAL A 53 -2.22 -6.37 25.94
CA VAL A 53 -2.26 -5.73 27.27
C VAL A 53 -3.03 -6.52 28.32
N THR A 54 -3.55 -7.70 27.96
CA THR A 54 -4.35 -8.56 28.85
C THR A 54 -3.52 -9.04 30.05
N PRO A 55 -3.97 -8.80 31.30
CA PRO A 55 -3.29 -9.30 32.50
C PRO A 55 -3.73 -10.74 32.82
N TYR A 56 -3.41 -11.68 31.93
CA TYR A 56 -3.89 -13.07 32.04
C TYR A 56 -3.62 -13.68 33.42
N ASN A 57 -4.69 -14.19 34.04
CA ASN A 57 -4.65 -14.87 35.34
C ASN A 57 -4.14 -14.02 36.52
N GLU A 58 -3.94 -12.71 36.35
CA GLU A 58 -3.61 -11.81 37.45
C GLU A 58 -4.83 -11.62 38.38
N LYS A 59 -4.56 -11.33 39.65
CA LYS A 59 -5.56 -11.27 40.73
C LYS A 59 -5.82 -9.84 41.15
N PHE A 60 -7.09 -9.44 41.19
CA PHE A 60 -7.54 -8.10 41.52
C PHE A 60 -8.61 -8.13 42.62
N LYS A 61 -8.67 -7.06 43.42
CA LYS A 61 -9.68 -6.88 44.50
C LYS A 61 -10.96 -6.23 43.99
N CYS A 62 -10.90 -5.45 42.91
CA CYS A 62 -12.09 -4.92 42.27
C CYS A 62 -11.97 -4.95 40.74
N LYS A 63 -13.11 -5.00 40.06
CA LYS A 63 -13.20 -5.04 38.59
C LYS A 63 -12.50 -3.84 37.93
N LYS A 64 -12.53 -2.67 38.58
CA LYS A 64 -11.92 -1.46 38.01
C LYS A 64 -10.40 -1.59 37.86
N ASP A 65 -9.72 -2.33 38.75
CA ASP A 65 -8.25 -2.36 38.81
C ASP A 65 -7.63 -3.00 37.56
N HIS A 66 -8.22 -4.08 37.04
CA HIS A 66 -7.69 -4.70 35.83
C HIS A 66 -7.90 -3.83 34.58
N HIS A 67 -8.98 -3.04 34.53
CA HIS A 67 -9.18 -2.06 33.46
C HIS A 67 -8.16 -0.91 33.56
N ILE A 68 -7.83 -0.43 34.76
CA ILE A 68 -6.76 0.56 34.96
C ILE A 68 -5.44 0.02 34.40
N LEU A 69 -5.09 -1.24 34.72
CA LEU A 69 -3.84 -1.84 34.25
C LEU A 69 -3.80 -2.01 32.72
N ARG A 70 -4.90 -2.47 32.10
CA ARG A 70 -5.02 -2.58 30.64
C ARG A 70 -4.84 -1.23 29.95
N CYS A 71 -5.57 -0.20 30.41
CA CYS A 71 -5.47 1.14 29.86
C CYS A 71 -4.07 1.73 30.05
N LYS A 72 -3.47 1.56 31.23
CA LYS A 72 -2.10 1.99 31.52
C LYS A 72 -1.10 1.37 30.53
N ARG A 73 -1.17 0.05 30.29
CA ARG A 73 -0.29 -0.65 29.35
C ARG A 73 -0.48 -0.15 27.91
N ALA A 74 -1.71 0.10 27.49
CA ALA A 74 -2.01 0.65 26.16
C ALA A 74 -1.46 2.08 26.00
N ASP A 75 -1.61 2.91 27.03
CA ASP A 75 -1.12 4.29 27.06
C ASP A 75 0.41 4.36 27.12
N GLU A 76 1.08 3.49 27.91
CA GLU A 76 2.54 3.38 27.98
C GLU A 76 3.16 2.89 26.66
N PHE A 77 2.45 2.00 25.95
CA PHE A 77 2.78 1.61 24.58
C PHE A 77 2.55 2.76 23.57
N ASN A 78 1.88 3.84 24.01
CA ASN A 78 1.43 4.96 23.19
C ASN A 78 0.60 4.46 21.99
N ALA A 79 -0.34 3.54 22.24
CA ALA A 79 -1.17 2.98 21.17
C ALA A 79 -1.88 4.07 20.36
N ASP A 80 -1.91 3.91 19.04
CA ASP A 80 -2.74 4.74 18.15
C ASP A 80 -4.21 4.34 18.27
N LEU A 81 -4.46 3.07 18.61
CA LEU A 81 -5.77 2.47 18.80
C LEU A 81 -5.70 1.32 19.81
N TYR A 82 -6.66 1.27 20.74
CA TYR A 82 -6.85 0.19 21.71
C TYR A 82 -8.15 -0.58 21.44
N LEU A 83 -8.03 -1.89 21.16
CA LEU A 83 -9.15 -2.80 20.89
C LEU A 83 -9.35 -3.76 22.08
N ASP A 84 -10.47 -3.64 22.78
CA ASP A 84 -10.89 -4.60 23.82
C ASP A 84 -11.92 -5.56 23.22
N ILE A 85 -11.54 -6.83 23.07
CA ILE A 85 -12.30 -7.83 22.31
C ILE A 85 -13.20 -8.63 23.27
N HIS A 86 -14.50 -8.61 23.00
CA HIS A 86 -15.56 -9.22 23.81
C HIS A 86 -16.56 -10.04 22.96
N ILE A 87 -17.42 -10.79 23.66
CA ILE A 87 -18.60 -11.47 23.11
C ILE A 87 -19.81 -11.13 24.00
N ASN A 88 -20.88 -10.67 23.38
CA ASN A 88 -22.06 -10.17 24.07
C ASN A 88 -22.94 -11.30 24.63
N ALA A 89 -23.94 -10.95 25.44
CA ALA A 89 -25.01 -11.83 25.91
C ALA A 89 -26.28 -11.01 26.19
N GLY A 90 -27.39 -11.68 26.49
CA GLY A 90 -28.68 -11.05 26.83
C GLY A 90 -29.77 -11.22 25.77
N GLY A 91 -29.74 -12.32 25.00
CA GLY A 91 -30.79 -12.68 24.05
C GLY A 91 -30.80 -11.91 22.73
N GLY A 92 -29.71 -11.21 22.42
CA GLY A 92 -29.53 -10.49 21.15
C GLY A 92 -28.97 -11.36 20.01
N SER A 93 -28.63 -10.70 18.90
CA SER A 93 -27.88 -11.28 17.78
C SER A 93 -27.16 -10.17 17.03
N GLY A 94 -25.93 -10.44 16.58
CA GLY A 94 -25.14 -9.56 15.74
C GLY A 94 -23.96 -8.88 16.44
N VAL A 95 -23.19 -8.14 15.65
CA VAL A 95 -21.98 -7.41 16.07
C VAL A 95 -22.30 -5.97 16.45
N GLU A 96 -21.67 -5.46 17.51
CA GLU A 96 -21.65 -4.03 17.88
C GLU A 96 -20.28 -3.59 18.36
N CYS A 97 -20.00 -2.29 18.29
CA CYS A 97 -18.83 -1.70 18.94
C CYS A 97 -19.25 -0.53 19.82
N TRP A 98 -18.56 -0.39 20.96
CA TRP A 98 -18.74 0.73 21.87
C TRP A 98 -17.53 1.65 21.86
N ILE A 99 -17.79 2.95 21.86
CA ILE A 99 -16.78 4.02 21.91
C ILE A 99 -17.16 5.09 22.93
N TYR A 100 -16.19 5.88 23.37
CA TYR A 100 -16.44 6.95 24.34
C TYR A 100 -17.21 8.14 23.75
N ASP A 101 -16.88 8.52 22.52
CA ASP A 101 -17.46 9.65 21.79
C ASP A 101 -17.32 9.46 20.28
N LYS A 102 -18.28 9.93 19.48
CA LYS A 102 -18.21 9.85 18.01
C LYS A 102 -17.10 10.71 17.40
N ALA A 103 -16.64 11.74 18.11
CA ALA A 103 -15.48 12.55 17.73
C ALA A 103 -14.13 11.82 17.97
N SER A 104 -14.15 10.67 18.66
CA SER A 104 -12.94 9.85 18.85
C SER A 104 -12.44 9.30 17.51
N LYS A 105 -11.10 9.26 17.35
CA LYS A 105 -10.45 8.57 16.22
C LYS A 105 -10.84 7.09 16.11
N SER A 106 -11.32 6.48 17.20
CA SER A 106 -11.78 5.08 17.20
C SER A 106 -13.10 4.87 16.45
N TYR A 107 -13.92 5.91 16.21
CA TYR A 107 -15.22 5.78 15.53
C TYR A 107 -15.10 5.14 14.14
N THR A 108 -14.22 5.66 13.29
CA THR A 108 -14.07 5.17 11.91
C THR A 108 -13.57 3.73 11.86
N TYR A 109 -12.68 3.33 12.77
CA TYR A 109 -12.21 1.95 12.85
C TYR A 109 -13.30 1.01 13.38
N ALA A 110 -14.06 1.45 14.38
CA ALA A 110 -15.16 0.67 14.93
C ALA A 110 -16.25 0.40 13.87
N GLU A 111 -16.60 1.41 13.06
CA GLU A 111 -17.55 1.27 11.95
C GLU A 111 -17.06 0.24 10.91
N LYS A 112 -15.80 0.35 10.48
CA LYS A 112 -15.19 -0.60 9.55
C LYS A 112 -15.14 -2.02 10.11
N ILE A 113 -14.81 -2.19 11.39
CA ILE A 113 -14.77 -3.49 12.08
C ILE A 113 -16.16 -4.11 12.14
N CYS A 114 -17.19 -3.37 12.58
CA CYS A 114 -18.57 -3.85 12.58
C CYS A 114 -19.03 -4.29 11.19
N ASN A 115 -18.75 -3.48 10.16
CA ASN A 115 -19.09 -3.82 8.78
C ASN A 115 -18.35 -5.09 8.33
N SER A 116 -17.04 -5.18 8.59
CA SER A 116 -16.22 -6.33 8.19
C SER A 116 -16.71 -7.63 8.85
N ILE A 117 -16.98 -7.62 10.16
CA ILE A 117 -17.49 -8.78 10.87
C ILE A 117 -18.87 -9.18 10.34
N SER A 118 -19.78 -8.21 10.18
CA SER A 118 -21.11 -8.46 9.65
C SER A 118 -21.07 -9.13 8.28
N THR A 119 -20.30 -8.59 7.34
CA THR A 119 -20.20 -9.09 5.97
C THR A 119 -19.50 -10.45 5.89
N ASN A 120 -18.35 -10.62 6.55
CA ASN A 120 -17.54 -11.83 6.39
C ASN A 120 -18.07 -13.03 7.21
N ILE A 121 -18.78 -12.77 8.32
CA ILE A 121 -19.33 -13.83 9.19
C ILE A 121 -20.84 -14.05 8.94
N GLY A 122 -21.52 -13.10 8.28
CA GLY A 122 -22.97 -13.18 8.04
C GLY A 122 -23.79 -12.90 9.30
N LEU A 123 -23.33 -11.94 10.12
CA LEU A 123 -23.98 -11.48 11.34
C LEU A 123 -24.71 -10.17 11.13
N LYS A 124 -25.78 -9.91 11.88
CA LYS A 124 -26.45 -8.61 11.87
C LYS A 124 -25.48 -7.52 12.33
N ASN A 125 -25.36 -6.43 11.59
CA ASN A 125 -24.64 -5.24 12.06
C ASN A 125 -25.57 -4.41 12.96
N ARG A 126 -25.22 -4.22 14.22
CA ARG A 126 -25.97 -3.41 15.19
C ARG A 126 -25.38 -2.01 15.37
N GLY A 127 -24.28 -1.73 14.67
CA GLY A 127 -23.66 -0.42 14.59
C GLY A 127 -22.84 -0.04 15.81
N ILE A 128 -22.54 1.26 15.87
CA ILE A 128 -21.67 1.87 16.86
C ILE A 128 -22.50 2.51 17.95
N LYS A 129 -22.14 2.21 19.20
CA LYS A 129 -22.79 2.73 20.40
C LYS A 129 -21.82 3.60 21.19
N VAL A 130 -22.37 4.58 21.90
CA VAL A 130 -21.60 5.52 22.71
C VAL A 130 -21.90 5.27 24.18
N SER A 131 -20.86 5.13 25.00
CA SER A 131 -21.00 5.03 26.45
C SER A 131 -19.80 5.67 27.14
N LYS A 132 -20.09 6.44 28.20
CA LYS A 132 -19.09 7.07 29.07
C LYS A 132 -18.84 6.27 30.35
N ASP A 133 -19.51 5.13 30.51
CA ASP A 133 -19.53 4.36 31.75
C ASP A 133 -18.57 3.18 31.74
N PHE A 134 -18.21 2.64 30.56
CA PHE A 134 -17.26 1.54 30.47
C PHE A 134 -15.85 1.99 30.87
N TYR A 135 -15.24 1.28 31.83
CA TYR A 135 -13.91 1.62 32.34
C TYR A 135 -12.85 1.68 31.23
N THR A 136 -12.82 0.71 30.31
CA THR A 136 -11.89 0.70 29.17
C THR A 136 -11.96 2.01 28.37
N LEU A 137 -13.18 2.51 28.09
CA LEU A 137 -13.39 3.71 27.29
C LEU A 137 -13.11 5.00 28.07
N LYS A 138 -13.46 5.00 29.37
CA LYS A 138 -13.35 6.16 30.26
C LYS A 138 -11.92 6.41 30.76
N LEU A 139 -11.15 5.35 30.98
CA LEU A 139 -9.83 5.42 31.62
C LEU A 139 -8.67 5.50 30.61
N SER A 140 -8.88 5.03 29.38
CA SER A 140 -7.86 5.06 28.32
C SER A 140 -7.60 6.49 27.84
N LYS A 141 -6.33 6.89 27.71
CA LYS A 141 -5.97 8.16 27.07
C LYS A 141 -5.85 8.03 25.55
N CYS A 142 -5.44 6.87 25.06
CA CYS A 142 -5.46 6.57 23.63
C CYS A 142 -6.89 6.26 23.14
N PRO A 143 -7.20 6.46 21.84
CA PRO A 143 -8.48 6.10 21.26
C PRO A 143 -8.80 4.61 21.48
N ALA A 144 -9.89 4.32 22.20
CA ALA A 144 -10.29 2.97 22.56
C ALA A 144 -11.66 2.59 21.98
N MET A 145 -11.88 1.28 21.82
CA MET A 145 -13.18 0.70 21.54
C MET A 145 -13.34 -0.66 22.25
N ILE A 146 -14.58 -1.03 22.53
CA ILE A 146 -14.97 -2.38 22.91
C ILE A 146 -15.67 -3.01 21.71
N ILE A 147 -15.26 -4.20 21.30
CA ILE A 147 -15.83 -4.93 20.16
C ILE A 147 -16.62 -6.11 20.71
N GLU A 148 -17.93 -6.11 20.48
CA GLU A 148 -18.84 -7.20 20.84
C GLU A 148 -19.15 -8.01 19.59
N GLY A 149 -18.44 -9.14 19.40
CA GLY A 149 -18.38 -9.83 18.11
C GLY A 149 -19.69 -10.48 17.67
N CYS A 150 -20.40 -11.06 18.63
CA CYS A 150 -21.72 -11.67 18.47
C CYS A 150 -22.34 -11.89 19.86
N PHE A 151 -23.48 -12.58 19.95
CA PHE A 151 -24.09 -12.98 21.23
C PHE A 151 -23.77 -14.45 21.57
N ILE A 152 -23.11 -14.72 22.70
CA ILE A 152 -22.67 -16.06 23.11
C ILE A 152 -23.84 -16.99 23.44
N ASP A 153 -24.96 -16.42 23.87
CA ASP A 153 -26.21 -17.13 24.18
C ASP A 153 -27.11 -17.34 22.96
N ASN A 154 -26.75 -16.76 21.80
CA ASN A 154 -27.44 -16.99 20.55
C ASN A 154 -26.81 -18.13 19.74
N VAL A 155 -27.56 -19.22 19.58
CA VAL A 155 -27.11 -20.44 18.90
C VAL A 155 -26.66 -20.16 17.45
N ASP A 156 -27.37 -19.31 16.71
CA ASP A 156 -27.08 -19.07 15.29
C ASP A 156 -25.88 -18.15 15.10
N ASP A 157 -25.68 -17.18 15.99
CA ASP A 157 -24.44 -16.40 16.06
C ASP A 157 -23.24 -17.33 16.33
N MET A 158 -23.36 -18.22 17.33
CA MET A 158 -22.29 -19.12 17.74
C MET A 158 -21.98 -20.27 16.77
N LYS A 159 -22.89 -20.58 15.84
CA LYS A 159 -22.61 -21.43 14.67
C LYS A 159 -21.73 -20.73 13.63
N LYS A 160 -21.87 -19.40 13.50
CA LYS A 160 -21.19 -18.61 12.47
C LYS A 160 -19.82 -18.14 12.93
N LEU A 161 -19.73 -17.62 14.15
CA LEU A 161 -18.51 -17.03 14.71
C LEU A 161 -17.55 -18.12 15.22
N THR A 162 -16.31 -18.05 14.72
CA THR A 162 -15.15 -18.75 15.29
C THR A 162 -14.07 -17.72 15.63
N PRO A 163 -13.16 -18.01 16.59
CA PRO A 163 -12.07 -17.10 16.92
C PRO A 163 -11.24 -16.67 15.71
N GLU A 164 -11.00 -17.59 14.78
CA GLU A 164 -10.29 -17.34 13.52
C GLU A 164 -11.05 -16.38 12.59
N LYS A 165 -12.35 -16.62 12.35
CA LYS A 165 -13.17 -15.71 11.52
C LYS A 165 -13.27 -14.33 12.15
N TYR A 166 -13.36 -14.26 13.47
CA TYR A 166 -13.42 -13.02 14.21
C TYR A 166 -12.10 -12.23 14.06
N ALA A 167 -10.96 -12.88 14.31
CA ALA A 167 -9.62 -12.30 14.14
C ALA A 167 -9.39 -11.81 12.70
N LYS A 168 -9.67 -12.65 11.68
CA LYS A 168 -9.52 -12.27 10.26
C LYS A 168 -10.41 -11.09 9.88
N SER A 169 -11.65 -11.05 10.38
CA SER A 169 -12.58 -9.95 10.08
C SER A 169 -12.13 -8.63 10.71
N ILE A 170 -11.61 -8.65 11.95
CA ILE A 170 -11.00 -7.47 12.57
C ILE A 170 -9.77 -7.02 11.75
N ALA A 171 -8.86 -7.95 11.45
CA ALA A 171 -7.61 -7.66 10.75
C ALA A 171 -7.82 -7.07 9.35
N LYS A 172 -8.88 -7.47 8.64
CA LYS A 172 -9.22 -6.93 7.31
C LYS A 172 -9.41 -5.40 7.29
N THR A 173 -9.79 -4.81 8.43
CA THR A 173 -9.92 -3.35 8.58
C THR A 173 -8.57 -2.63 8.53
N PHE A 174 -7.50 -3.34 8.89
CA PHE A 174 -6.14 -2.83 8.99
C PHE A 174 -5.27 -3.26 7.82
N GLU A 175 -5.80 -4.10 6.92
CA GLU A 175 -5.18 -4.28 5.61
C GLU A 175 -5.05 -2.90 4.99
N VAL A 176 -3.81 -2.48 4.76
CA VAL A 176 -3.57 -1.51 3.70
C VAL A 176 -4.20 -2.16 2.49
N GLU A 177 -5.20 -1.52 1.89
CA GLU A 177 -5.62 -1.87 0.54
C GLU A 177 -4.34 -1.81 -0.30
N LYS A 178 -3.66 -2.94 -0.47
CA LYS A 178 -3.17 -3.29 -1.79
C LYS A 178 -4.46 -3.23 -2.57
N SER A 179 -4.68 -2.12 -3.27
CA SER A 179 -5.78 -2.09 -4.19
C SER A 179 -5.61 -3.38 -5.00
N ILE A 180 -6.71 -4.08 -5.27
CA ILE A 180 -6.66 -5.03 -6.36
C ILE A 180 -6.32 -4.13 -7.54
N ALA A 181 -5.02 -3.98 -7.83
CA ALA A 181 -4.52 -3.08 -8.83
C ALA A 181 -5.32 -3.48 -10.05
N LYS A 182 -6.17 -2.57 -10.54
CA LYS A 182 -7.01 -2.81 -11.71
C LYS A 182 -6.11 -3.53 -12.72
N SER A 183 -6.37 -4.82 -12.93
CA SER A 183 -5.45 -5.64 -13.73
C SER A 183 -5.46 -5.13 -15.15
N SER A 184 -6.56 -4.50 -15.55
CA SER A 184 -6.69 -3.74 -16.77
C SER A 184 -5.92 -2.42 -16.71
N SER A 185 -5.21 -2.15 -17.80
CA SER A 185 -4.60 -0.85 -18.05
C SER A 185 -5.68 0.16 -18.47
N GLU A 186 -5.64 1.36 -17.92
CA GLU A 186 -6.47 2.48 -18.35
C GLU A 186 -5.70 3.42 -19.26
N TYR A 187 -6.42 4.00 -20.21
CA TYR A 187 -5.85 4.84 -21.26
C TYR A 187 -6.66 6.13 -21.34
N TYR A 188 -6.03 7.26 -21.02
CA TYR A 188 -6.74 8.53 -21.01
C TYR A 188 -5.80 9.70 -21.26
N GLU A 189 -6.39 10.86 -21.53
CA GLU A 189 -5.66 12.12 -21.66
C GLU A 189 -6.04 13.04 -20.50
N LYS A 190 -5.04 13.64 -19.85
CA LYS A 190 -5.26 14.56 -18.72
C LYS A 190 -4.14 15.57 -18.64
N TYR A 191 -4.46 16.85 -18.46
CA TYR A 191 -3.49 17.95 -18.34
C TYR A 191 -2.49 18.03 -19.52
N GLY A 192 -2.93 17.66 -20.73
CA GLY A 192 -2.08 17.62 -21.94
C GLY A 192 -1.21 16.35 -22.05
N LEU A 193 -1.26 15.45 -21.08
CA LEU A 193 -0.56 14.17 -21.09
C LEU A 193 -1.47 13.08 -21.67
N LYS A 194 -0.90 12.23 -22.53
CA LYS A 194 -1.49 10.91 -22.82
C LYS A 194 -0.91 9.92 -21.82
N ILE A 195 -1.77 9.16 -21.15
CA ILE A 195 -1.43 8.37 -19.96
C ILE A 195 -1.88 6.93 -20.17
N ILE A 196 -0.98 5.99 -19.85
CA ILE A 196 -1.30 4.62 -19.49
C ILE A 196 -1.18 4.53 -17.97
N GLU A 197 -2.27 4.19 -17.31
CA GLU A 197 -2.27 3.85 -15.88
C GLU A 197 -2.45 2.34 -15.74
N THR A 198 -1.53 1.66 -15.07
CA THR A 198 -1.55 0.19 -15.00
C THR A 198 -1.02 -0.34 -13.66
N ALA A 199 -1.22 -1.63 -13.42
CA ALA A 199 -0.60 -2.30 -12.30
C ALA A 199 0.93 -2.38 -12.55
N PRO A 200 1.77 -2.09 -11.55
CA PRO A 200 3.23 -2.19 -11.65
C PRO A 200 3.70 -3.58 -12.12
N ASP A 201 2.97 -4.64 -11.75
CA ASP A 201 3.21 -6.02 -12.21
C ASP A 201 2.97 -6.25 -13.72
N ASN A 202 2.20 -5.37 -14.36
CA ASN A 202 2.02 -5.38 -15.81
C ASN A 202 3.17 -4.72 -16.54
N VAL A 203 3.99 -3.91 -15.85
CA VAL A 203 5.11 -3.20 -16.45
C VAL A 203 6.34 -4.09 -16.51
N TYR A 204 7.10 -3.99 -17.60
CA TYR A 204 8.41 -4.61 -17.72
C TYR A 204 9.34 -3.77 -18.60
N VAL A 205 10.64 -3.82 -18.30
CA VAL A 205 11.68 -3.17 -19.10
C VAL A 205 12.34 -4.24 -19.96
N ALA A 206 12.43 -4.01 -21.27
CA ALA A 206 12.99 -5.00 -22.19
C ALA A 206 13.72 -4.35 -23.37
N LYS A 207 14.55 -5.17 -24.02
CA LYS A 207 15.30 -4.80 -25.23
C LYS A 207 14.33 -4.70 -26.41
N LEU A 208 14.63 -3.77 -27.30
CA LEU A 208 13.90 -3.57 -28.55
C LEU A 208 14.94 -3.31 -29.64
N PRO A 209 15.61 -4.34 -30.19
CA PRO A 209 16.79 -4.13 -31.03
C PRO A 209 16.42 -3.57 -32.41
N GLY A 210 16.41 -2.24 -32.55
CA GLY A 210 16.34 -1.57 -33.84
C GLY A 210 14.95 -1.52 -34.48
N LYS A 211 13.89 -1.48 -33.66
CA LYS A 211 12.49 -1.32 -34.11
C LYS A 211 11.87 -0.07 -33.47
N THR A 212 10.88 0.52 -34.13
CA THR A 212 9.99 1.50 -33.50
C THR A 212 8.96 0.79 -32.61
N LEU A 213 8.33 1.48 -31.66
CA LEU A 213 7.25 0.88 -30.86
C LEU A 213 6.11 0.38 -31.76
N ARG A 214 5.77 1.16 -32.80
CA ARG A 214 4.73 0.80 -33.76
C ARG A 214 5.06 -0.46 -34.56
N GLN A 215 6.32 -0.63 -34.97
CA GLN A 215 6.77 -1.85 -35.65
C GLN A 215 6.80 -3.06 -34.71
N PHE A 216 6.99 -2.82 -33.40
CA PHE A 216 6.99 -3.89 -32.42
C PHE A 216 5.58 -4.30 -32.00
N GLY A 217 4.62 -3.38 -32.05
CA GLY A 217 3.20 -3.65 -31.79
C GLY A 217 2.83 -3.70 -30.30
N ILE A 218 3.78 -3.52 -29.39
CA ILE A 218 3.55 -3.58 -27.94
C ILE A 218 3.22 -2.19 -27.38
N TYR A 219 2.30 -2.12 -26.42
CA TYR A 219 1.99 -0.90 -25.70
C TYR A 219 3.08 -0.53 -24.68
N GLY A 220 3.30 0.76 -24.51
CA GLY A 220 4.35 1.29 -23.64
C GLY A 220 4.99 2.56 -24.18
N ILE A 221 6.18 2.85 -23.68
CA ILE A 221 6.97 4.05 -24.02
C ILE A 221 8.42 3.68 -24.31
N ASN A 222 9.13 4.59 -24.96
CA ASN A 222 10.55 4.46 -25.23
C ASN A 222 11.38 4.37 -23.92
N GLY A 223 12.54 3.71 -24.00
CA GLY A 223 13.55 3.73 -22.93
C GLY A 223 14.38 5.02 -22.95
N THR A 224 15.39 5.11 -22.09
CA THR A 224 16.20 6.34 -21.92
C THR A 224 17.45 6.35 -22.79
N TRP A 225 18.01 7.54 -23.04
CA TRP A 225 19.34 7.74 -23.63
C TRP A 225 19.64 6.93 -24.90
N GLN A 226 18.78 7.05 -25.90
CA GLN A 226 18.83 6.16 -27.06
C GLN A 226 19.82 6.61 -28.13
N ASN A 227 20.74 5.72 -28.51
CA ASN A 227 21.49 5.89 -29.75
C ASN A 227 20.72 5.29 -30.93
N ASN A 228 20.18 6.17 -31.78
CA ASN A 228 19.25 5.79 -32.84
C ASN A 228 19.92 5.12 -34.06
N SER A 229 21.17 5.47 -34.40
CA SER A 229 21.88 4.84 -35.53
C SER A 229 22.27 3.40 -35.24
N GLU A 230 22.52 3.10 -33.96
CA GLU A 230 23.03 1.82 -33.49
C GLU A 230 21.99 1.08 -32.64
N ALA A 231 20.73 1.48 -32.72
CA ALA A 231 19.63 0.99 -31.88
C ALA A 231 19.48 -0.55 -31.88
N HIS A 232 19.95 -1.22 -32.93
CA HIS A 232 19.98 -2.68 -33.06
C HIS A 232 21.11 -3.36 -32.25
N MET A 233 22.14 -2.61 -31.83
CA MET A 233 23.29 -3.14 -31.10
C MET A 233 23.04 -3.15 -29.59
N PRO A 234 23.45 -4.21 -28.86
CA PRO A 234 23.29 -4.27 -27.40
C PRO A 234 23.92 -3.10 -26.64
N ARG A 235 25.04 -2.54 -27.13
CA ARG A 235 25.72 -1.40 -26.51
C ARG A 235 24.91 -0.11 -26.51
N SER A 236 23.88 -0.02 -27.34
CA SER A 236 22.97 1.14 -27.41
C SER A 236 21.88 1.11 -26.35
N ILE A 237 21.82 0.05 -25.54
CA ILE A 237 20.99 0.00 -24.33
C ILE A 237 21.76 0.72 -23.23
N TRP A 238 21.53 2.03 -23.14
CA TRP A 238 22.19 2.93 -22.22
C TRP A 238 21.20 3.49 -21.20
N GLY A 239 21.71 3.93 -20.03
CA GLY A 239 20.88 4.33 -18.90
C GLY A 239 20.56 3.17 -17.98
N LEU A 240 20.34 3.48 -16.70
CA LEU A 240 20.00 2.43 -15.75
C LEU A 240 18.66 1.81 -16.17
N ALA A 241 18.68 0.54 -16.54
CA ALA A 241 17.50 -0.19 -16.96
C ALA A 241 17.68 -1.66 -16.59
N GLY A 242 16.75 -2.18 -15.79
CA GLY A 242 16.85 -3.50 -15.21
C GLY A 242 15.52 -4.23 -15.07
N ASN A 243 15.61 -5.55 -15.07
CA ASN A 243 14.50 -6.48 -14.88
C ASN A 243 15.01 -7.71 -14.11
N GLY A 244 14.28 -8.16 -13.10
CA GLY A 244 14.63 -9.32 -12.27
C GLY A 244 16.04 -9.21 -11.66
N ASN A 245 16.32 -8.12 -10.94
CA ASN A 245 17.60 -7.84 -10.29
C ASN A 245 18.82 -7.68 -11.21
N LYS A 246 18.62 -7.59 -12.53
CA LYS A 246 19.72 -7.54 -13.52
C LYS A 246 19.54 -6.41 -14.52
N ALA A 247 20.66 -5.84 -14.97
CA ALA A 247 20.66 -4.91 -16.09
C ALA A 247 20.22 -5.63 -17.39
N ILE A 248 19.39 -4.98 -18.21
CA ILE A 248 18.90 -5.56 -19.48
C ILE A 248 19.92 -5.49 -20.62
N GLY A 249 20.95 -4.66 -20.50
CA GLY A 249 21.99 -4.45 -21.49
C GLY A 249 23.38 -4.26 -20.88
N PRO A 250 24.44 -4.40 -21.69
CA PRO A 250 25.82 -4.29 -21.23
C PRO A 250 26.15 -2.92 -20.64
N ASN A 251 25.43 -1.86 -21.04
CA ASN A 251 25.65 -0.50 -20.57
C ASN A 251 24.50 0.04 -19.71
N SER A 252 23.57 -0.84 -19.29
CA SER A 252 22.34 -0.43 -18.61
C SER A 252 22.35 -0.64 -17.10
N TYR A 253 23.54 -0.89 -16.52
CA TYR A 253 23.72 -1.04 -15.07
C TYR A 253 23.93 0.31 -14.37
N GLN A 254 24.03 1.42 -15.11
CA GLN A 254 24.26 2.74 -14.55
C GLN A 254 23.61 3.88 -15.34
N ASN A 255 23.28 4.98 -14.66
CA ASN A 255 22.70 6.19 -15.24
C ASN A 255 23.74 7.05 -15.96
N SER A 256 24.97 7.11 -15.44
CA SER A 256 26.03 7.93 -15.99
C SER A 256 27.38 7.21 -15.88
N PRO A 257 28.18 7.15 -16.96
CA PRO A 257 29.54 6.62 -16.90
C PRO A 257 30.46 7.55 -16.08
N LYS A 258 30.04 8.80 -15.85
CA LYS A 258 30.75 9.79 -15.03
C LYS A 258 30.34 9.77 -13.55
N GLY A 259 29.50 8.81 -13.13
CA GLY A 259 29.10 8.67 -11.73
C GLY A 259 27.94 9.55 -11.28
N TYR A 260 27.35 10.37 -12.17
CA TYR A 260 26.23 11.23 -11.81
C TYR A 260 24.98 10.43 -11.44
N LYS A 261 24.48 10.66 -10.24
CA LYS A 261 23.22 10.06 -9.77
C LYS A 261 22.05 10.77 -10.44
N ARG A 262 21.09 10.01 -10.92
CA ARG A 262 19.88 10.53 -11.58
C ARG A 262 18.63 9.81 -11.09
N GLY A 263 17.49 10.46 -11.24
CA GLY A 263 16.18 9.91 -10.89
C GLY A 263 15.96 8.55 -11.51
N THR A 264 15.61 7.58 -10.68
CA THR A 264 15.37 6.20 -11.06
C THR A 264 14.13 5.71 -10.35
N ILE A 265 13.17 5.19 -11.11
CA ILE A 265 11.99 4.52 -10.56
C ILE A 265 12.26 3.02 -10.43
N ILE A 266 11.89 2.44 -9.29
CA ILE A 266 12.20 1.06 -8.93
C ILE A 266 10.93 0.42 -8.37
N TYR A 267 10.54 -0.74 -8.90
CA TYR A 267 9.46 -1.56 -8.38
C TYR A 267 10.02 -2.84 -7.75
N TYR A 268 9.69 -3.06 -6.48
CA TYR A 268 10.25 -4.10 -5.65
C TYR A 268 9.42 -5.39 -5.63
N GLU A 269 10.07 -6.50 -5.29
CA GLU A 269 9.40 -7.80 -5.11
C GLU A 269 8.36 -7.78 -3.98
N ASP A 270 8.56 -6.92 -2.97
CA ASP A 270 7.61 -6.72 -1.84
C ASP A 270 6.35 -5.93 -2.24
N GLY A 271 6.29 -5.41 -3.47
CA GLY A 271 5.19 -4.62 -4.00
C GLY A 271 5.33 -3.11 -3.79
N SER A 272 6.38 -2.64 -3.12
CA SER A 272 6.65 -1.20 -2.98
C SER A 272 7.28 -0.60 -4.24
N ILE A 273 7.01 0.69 -4.48
CA ILE A 273 7.66 1.49 -5.53
C ILE A 273 8.37 2.66 -4.87
N GLU A 274 9.55 3.00 -5.36
CA GLU A 274 10.23 4.24 -5.00
C GLU A 274 10.83 4.93 -6.21
N VAL A 275 11.01 6.25 -6.08
CA VAL A 275 11.87 7.03 -6.96
C VAL A 275 13.02 7.60 -6.13
N LYS A 276 14.26 7.33 -6.55
CA LYS A 276 15.46 7.86 -5.89
C LYS A 276 16.56 8.21 -6.88
N ARG A 277 17.54 9.02 -6.44
CA ARG A 277 18.75 9.31 -7.21
C ARG A 277 19.83 8.29 -6.94
N ILE A 278 20.13 7.48 -7.94
CA ILE A 278 21.24 6.53 -7.91
C ILE A 278 22.02 6.61 -9.22
N ASN A 279 23.28 6.17 -9.19
CA ASN A 279 24.04 5.99 -10.42
C ASN A 279 24.05 4.53 -10.84
N ASN A 280 24.28 3.58 -9.94
CA ASN A 280 24.50 2.17 -10.27
C ASN A 280 23.38 1.28 -9.73
N ILE A 281 23.04 0.23 -10.48
CA ILE A 281 22.03 -0.77 -10.10
C ILE A 281 22.36 -1.48 -8.77
N LYS A 282 23.64 -1.53 -8.39
CA LYS A 282 24.11 -2.06 -7.11
C LYS A 282 23.76 -1.18 -5.90
N GLU A 283 23.31 0.06 -6.11
CA GLU A 283 22.79 0.94 -5.04
C GLU A 283 21.30 0.65 -4.73
N ILE A 284 20.74 -0.41 -5.30
CA ILE A 284 19.38 -0.87 -5.01
C ILE A 284 19.48 -1.98 -3.96
N ASP A 285 19.12 -1.66 -2.72
CA ASP A 285 19.36 -2.52 -1.55
C ASP A 285 18.33 -3.66 -1.38
N LYS A 286 17.26 -3.66 -2.19
CA LYS A 286 16.19 -4.67 -2.17
C LYS A 286 16.04 -5.33 -3.53
N SER A 287 15.54 -6.56 -3.54
CA SER A 287 15.20 -7.25 -4.78
C SER A 287 14.11 -6.50 -5.55
N PHE A 288 14.36 -6.17 -6.81
CA PHE A 288 13.45 -5.46 -7.70
C PHE A 288 12.99 -6.32 -8.88
N LYS A 289 11.71 -6.12 -9.24
CA LYS A 289 11.10 -6.68 -10.45
C LYS A 289 11.54 -5.92 -11.68
N TRP A 290 11.48 -4.58 -11.65
CA TRP A 290 12.04 -3.73 -12.70
C TRP A 290 12.51 -2.39 -12.15
N CYS A 291 13.43 -1.76 -12.88
CA CYS A 291 13.86 -0.39 -12.63
C CYS A 291 14.21 0.31 -13.94
N ILE A 292 13.98 1.62 -13.99
CA ILE A 292 14.44 2.46 -15.11
C ILE A 292 14.85 3.85 -14.61
N GLY A 293 15.98 4.33 -15.12
CA GLY A 293 16.61 5.60 -14.78
C GLY A 293 16.45 6.61 -15.91
N GLY A 294 16.27 7.86 -15.52
CA GLY A 294 16.02 9.02 -16.39
C GLY A 294 16.53 10.30 -15.72
N GLY A 295 15.68 11.32 -15.58
CA GLY A 295 15.93 12.46 -14.69
C GLY A 295 14.74 12.72 -13.77
N MET A 296 15.01 13.24 -12.57
CA MET A 296 13.99 13.41 -11.52
C MET A 296 12.98 14.48 -11.90
N LEU A 297 11.68 14.19 -11.76
CA LEU A 297 10.60 15.19 -11.77
C LEU A 297 10.05 15.44 -10.36
N ILE A 298 9.73 14.35 -9.64
CA ILE A 298 9.14 14.36 -8.30
C ILE A 298 9.96 13.37 -7.45
N PRO A 299 10.44 13.76 -6.25
CA PRO A 299 9.97 14.91 -5.45
C PRO A 299 10.64 16.25 -5.78
N ASP A 300 11.85 16.25 -6.32
CA ASP A 300 12.64 17.47 -6.49
C ASP A 300 13.29 17.54 -7.88
N TYR A 301 12.74 18.32 -8.79
CA TYR A 301 13.33 18.51 -10.12
C TYR A 301 14.64 19.31 -10.04
N ASN A 302 15.77 18.70 -10.44
CA ASN A 302 17.09 19.37 -10.47
C ASN A 302 18.01 18.79 -11.57
N PRO A 303 17.79 19.16 -12.85
CA PRO A 303 18.56 18.63 -13.97
C PRO A 303 20.03 19.06 -13.96
N THR A 304 20.35 20.19 -13.31
CA THR A 304 21.73 20.68 -13.15
C THR A 304 22.54 19.79 -12.22
N LEU A 305 21.95 19.33 -11.11
CA LEU A 305 22.53 18.34 -10.20
C LEU A 305 22.76 17.00 -10.93
N GLU A 306 21.77 16.57 -11.71
CA GLU A 306 21.77 15.30 -12.43
C GLU A 306 22.61 15.31 -13.72
N LYS A 307 23.16 16.49 -14.07
CA LYS A 307 23.93 16.74 -15.30
C LYS A 307 23.19 16.20 -16.53
N ILE A 308 21.92 16.58 -16.65
CA ILE A 308 21.08 16.23 -17.81
C ILE A 308 21.48 17.15 -18.97
N PRO A 309 21.82 16.60 -20.14
CA PRO A 309 22.16 17.43 -21.30
C PRO A 309 20.97 18.27 -21.81
N ASP A 310 21.26 19.47 -22.31
CA ASP A 310 20.26 20.47 -22.70
C ASP A 310 19.38 20.04 -23.88
N ASP A 311 19.88 19.15 -24.76
CA ASP A 311 19.13 18.64 -25.90
C ASP A 311 17.89 17.81 -25.50
N ILE A 312 17.89 17.29 -24.27
CA ILE A 312 16.75 16.59 -23.65
C ILE A 312 15.80 17.56 -22.95
N LEU A 313 16.28 18.73 -22.50
CA LEU A 313 15.48 19.69 -21.73
C LEU A 313 14.71 20.69 -22.60
N ARG A 314 15.04 20.77 -23.89
CA ARG A 314 14.42 21.68 -24.87
C ARG A 314 12.92 21.46 -25.05
N THR A 315 12.26 22.38 -25.76
CA THR A 315 10.86 22.22 -26.17
C THR A 315 10.73 21.13 -27.23
N THR A 316 10.13 20.01 -26.86
CA THR A 316 9.94 18.82 -27.71
C THR A 316 8.88 17.91 -27.10
N SER A 317 8.61 16.76 -27.72
CA SER A 317 7.86 15.69 -27.05
C SER A 317 8.68 15.12 -25.90
N HIS A 318 8.05 14.85 -24.76
CA HIS A 318 8.69 14.27 -23.57
C HIS A 318 7.91 13.05 -23.08
N THR A 319 8.63 11.97 -22.75
CA THR A 319 8.09 10.82 -22.02
C THR A 319 8.54 10.83 -20.58
N GLY A 320 7.71 10.25 -19.71
CA GLY A 320 8.04 10.05 -18.32
C GLY A 320 7.29 8.86 -17.73
N MET A 321 7.71 8.51 -16.52
CA MET A 321 7.11 7.45 -15.75
C MET A 321 7.03 7.87 -14.29
N GLY A 322 5.95 7.49 -13.61
CA GLY A 322 5.76 7.76 -12.20
C GLY A 322 4.84 6.76 -11.54
N TYR A 323 4.55 6.96 -10.26
CA TYR A 323 3.67 6.10 -9.50
C TYR A 323 2.81 6.88 -8.50
N LYS A 324 1.69 6.29 -8.13
CA LYS A 324 0.82 6.76 -7.04
C LYS A 324 0.21 5.56 -6.35
N GLY A 325 0.47 5.42 -5.05
CA GLY A 325 0.15 4.22 -4.29
C GLY A 325 0.76 2.99 -4.97
N ASP A 326 -0.10 2.10 -5.45
CA ASP A 326 0.25 0.84 -6.12
C ASP A 326 -0.05 0.87 -7.63
N ARG A 327 -0.12 2.05 -8.24
CA ARG A 327 -0.33 2.24 -9.68
C ARG A 327 0.90 2.85 -10.34
N ALA A 328 1.25 2.33 -11.52
CA ALA A 328 2.29 2.87 -12.39
C ALA A 328 1.67 3.71 -13.51
N TYR A 329 2.31 4.83 -13.82
CA TYR A 329 1.88 5.77 -14.84
C TYR A 329 2.98 5.90 -15.89
N LEU A 330 2.67 5.57 -17.13
CA LEU A 330 3.51 5.89 -18.30
C LEU A 330 2.83 7.04 -19.02
N PHE A 331 3.54 8.14 -19.25
CA PHE A 331 2.94 9.33 -19.82
C PHE A 331 3.82 10.02 -20.85
N VAL A 332 3.17 10.69 -21.79
CA VAL A 332 3.83 11.50 -22.82
C VAL A 332 3.11 12.82 -23.02
N HIS A 333 3.88 13.88 -23.25
CA HIS A 333 3.37 15.14 -23.76
C HIS A 333 3.89 15.36 -25.20
N PRO A 334 3.04 15.71 -26.18
CA PRO A 334 3.44 15.75 -27.58
C PRO A 334 4.39 16.90 -27.91
N LYS A 335 4.32 18.03 -27.21
CA LYS A 335 5.24 19.15 -27.40
C LYS A 335 5.17 20.12 -26.22
N CYS A 336 6.23 20.22 -25.44
CA CYS A 336 6.35 21.21 -24.36
C CYS A 336 7.82 21.38 -23.97
N SER A 337 8.15 22.44 -23.23
CA SER A 337 9.39 22.52 -22.47
C SER A 337 9.40 21.48 -21.35
N MET A 338 10.57 21.14 -20.81
CA MET A 338 10.64 20.24 -19.65
C MET A 338 9.99 20.86 -18.39
N TYR A 339 10.00 22.19 -18.27
CA TYR A 339 9.32 22.90 -17.18
C TYR A 339 7.79 22.74 -17.27
N GLU A 340 7.22 22.93 -18.45
CA GLU A 340 5.79 22.69 -18.68
C GLU A 340 5.43 21.21 -18.49
N PHE A 341 6.29 20.29 -18.96
CA PHE A 341 6.10 18.85 -18.76
C PHE A 341 5.97 18.53 -17.28
N ARG A 342 6.91 19.03 -16.46
CA ARG A 342 6.86 18.91 -15.00
C ARG A 342 5.56 19.47 -14.43
N ASN A 343 5.14 20.67 -14.82
CA ASN A 343 3.91 21.28 -14.32
C ASN A 343 2.66 20.44 -14.65
N CYS A 344 2.62 19.78 -15.80
CA CYS A 344 1.55 18.85 -16.14
C CYS A 344 1.58 17.59 -15.27
N VAL A 345 2.78 17.06 -14.99
CA VAL A 345 2.97 15.87 -14.14
C VAL A 345 2.67 16.16 -12.66
N GLU A 346 3.03 17.32 -12.14
CA GLU A 346 2.72 17.72 -10.76
C GLU A 346 1.21 17.76 -10.50
N LYS A 347 0.40 18.12 -11.52
CA LYS A 347 -1.08 18.10 -11.42
C LYS A 347 -1.66 16.69 -11.29
N LEU A 348 -0.92 15.64 -11.65
CA LEU A 348 -1.33 14.26 -11.41
C LEU A 348 -1.24 13.87 -9.93
N ASN A 349 -0.50 14.64 -9.11
CA ASN A 349 -0.30 14.39 -7.69
C ASN A 349 0.22 12.95 -7.45
N LEU A 350 1.32 12.62 -8.14
CA LEU A 350 2.04 11.34 -8.04
C LEU A 350 2.99 11.37 -6.85
N ASP A 351 3.27 10.19 -6.27
CA ASP A 351 4.19 10.04 -5.13
C ASP A 351 5.67 10.16 -5.56
N GLY A 352 5.97 9.81 -6.82
CA GLY A 352 7.27 9.99 -7.44
C GLY A 352 7.22 9.86 -8.96
N ALA A 353 8.11 10.57 -9.66
CA ALA A 353 8.13 10.59 -11.12
C ALA A 353 9.50 10.97 -11.69
N ILE A 354 9.80 10.43 -12.87
CA ILE A 354 10.97 10.74 -13.68
C ILE A 354 10.56 11.05 -15.13
N PHE A 355 11.36 11.84 -15.83
CA PHE A 355 11.31 11.91 -17.29
C PHE A 355 12.32 10.93 -17.88
N LEU A 356 11.99 10.34 -19.04
CA LEU A 356 12.77 9.29 -19.68
C LEU A 356 13.54 9.80 -20.89
N ASP A 357 12.89 10.62 -21.71
CA ASP A 357 13.46 11.11 -22.96
C ASP A 357 12.77 12.41 -23.40
N GLY A 358 13.48 13.15 -24.25
CA GLY A 358 12.99 14.35 -24.90
C GLY A 358 13.56 14.45 -26.31
N GLY A 359 12.73 14.31 -27.34
CA GLY A 359 13.20 14.48 -28.71
C GLY A 359 12.61 13.55 -29.75
N GLY A 360 13.41 13.28 -30.79
CA GLY A 360 12.98 12.49 -31.92
C GLY A 360 12.83 10.99 -31.61
N SER A 361 13.34 10.49 -30.49
CA SER A 361 13.17 9.10 -30.04
C SER A 361 11.93 8.91 -29.15
N THR A 362 11.28 10.00 -28.74
CA THR A 362 10.06 9.97 -27.94
C THR A 362 8.95 9.23 -28.67
N GLN A 363 8.51 8.12 -28.07
CA GLN A 363 7.45 7.27 -28.60
C GLN A 363 6.58 6.76 -27.47
N MET A 364 5.28 6.67 -27.74
CA MET A 364 4.32 5.98 -26.90
C MET A 364 3.36 5.21 -27.80
N ASN A 365 3.07 3.97 -27.46
CA ASN A 365 2.06 3.17 -28.12
C ASN A 365 1.01 2.75 -27.09
N TYR A 366 -0.27 2.97 -27.37
CA TYR A 366 -1.37 2.61 -26.47
C TYR A 366 -2.68 2.43 -27.26
N ALA A 367 -3.75 2.00 -26.57
CA ALA A 367 -5.02 1.60 -27.16
C ALA A 367 -5.57 2.59 -28.21
N GLY A 368 -6.07 2.04 -29.32
CA GLY A 368 -6.67 2.81 -30.42
C GLY A 368 -5.68 3.55 -31.32
N GLY A 369 -4.37 3.25 -31.23
CA GLY A 369 -3.35 3.87 -32.08
C GLY A 369 -3.12 5.36 -31.81
N LYS A 370 -3.58 5.86 -30.66
CA LYS A 370 -3.56 7.29 -30.30
C LYS A 370 -2.22 7.75 -29.72
N GLY A 371 -1.17 6.94 -29.85
CA GLY A 371 0.15 7.19 -29.29
C GLY A 371 0.92 8.39 -29.88
N ILE A 372 2.22 8.42 -29.63
CA ILE A 372 3.18 9.28 -30.32
C ILE A 372 4.12 8.39 -31.11
N HIS A 373 4.26 8.69 -32.39
CA HIS A 373 5.02 7.89 -33.32
C HIS A 373 6.25 8.64 -33.81
N SER A 374 7.35 7.91 -33.95
CA SER A 374 8.58 8.36 -34.58
C SER A 374 9.13 7.27 -35.49
N SER A 375 9.86 7.67 -36.52
CA SER A 375 10.62 6.77 -37.38
C SER A 375 11.94 6.31 -36.75
N ARG A 376 12.36 6.91 -35.62
CA ARG A 376 13.61 6.54 -34.94
C ARG A 376 13.50 5.15 -34.33
N LYS A 377 14.49 4.30 -34.60
CA LYS A 377 14.59 2.97 -34.03
C LYS A 377 15.03 3.07 -32.58
N LEU A 378 14.39 2.28 -31.71
CA LEU A 378 14.73 2.23 -30.29
C LEU A 378 15.69 1.07 -30.02
N SER A 379 16.38 1.10 -28.88
CA SER A 379 17.20 -0.02 -28.38
C SER A 379 16.52 -0.80 -27.25
N HIS A 380 15.65 -0.14 -26.49
CA HIS A 380 14.88 -0.70 -25.38
C HIS A 380 13.66 0.18 -25.07
N GLY A 381 12.78 -0.32 -24.20
CA GLY A 381 11.56 0.36 -23.80
C GLY A 381 11.02 -0.09 -22.46
N VAL A 382 10.02 0.67 -21.99
CA VAL A 382 9.15 0.29 -20.87
C VAL A 382 7.81 -0.14 -21.49
N PHE A 383 7.45 -1.39 -21.29
CA PHE A 383 6.29 -2.01 -21.91
C PHE A 383 5.27 -2.43 -20.87
N ILE A 384 4.03 -2.59 -21.30
CA ILE A 384 2.97 -3.19 -20.49
C ILE A 384 2.60 -4.54 -21.11
N LYS A 385 2.23 -5.51 -20.26
CA LYS A 385 1.59 -6.75 -20.69
C LYS A 385 0.20 -6.39 -21.25
N ASP A 386 -0.22 -7.07 -22.32
CA ASP A 386 -1.61 -7.01 -22.76
C ASP A 386 -2.46 -7.71 -21.69
N VAL A 387 -3.22 -6.93 -20.92
CA VAL A 387 -4.12 -7.42 -19.86
C VAL A 387 -5.50 -6.79 -20.00
#